data_AF-A0A1Y0HJW3-F1
#
_entry.id   AF-A0A1Y0HJW3-F1
#
_cell.length_a   1.000
_cell.length_b   1.000
_cell.length_c   1.000
_cell.angle_alpha   90.00
_cell.angle_beta   90.00
_cell.angle_gamma   90.00
#
_symmetry.space_group_name_H-M   'P 1'
#
loop_
_entity.id
_entity.type
_entity.pdbx_description
1 polymer ?
#
loop_
_entity_poly.entity_id
_entity_poly.type
_entity_poly.pdbx_seq_one_letter_code
_entity_poly.pdbx_strand_id
1 'polypeptide(L)'
;MGDEATVMMKAFLDKNEIAYDSGVGKEKFSVNYYINHDLVESMIATVTFYMNNPEFVDTITIGELDSHQYHTGFSQRYQEYKFDEMQNSFTIHGASSQKHNNMPFNVVIRPL
;
A
#
# COMPACT_ATOMS: atom_id res chain seq x y z
N MET A 1 -3.45 -14.26 -11.68
CA MET A 1 -3.49 -12.85 -11.22
C MET A 1 -2.89 -12.67 -9.82
N GLY A 2 -2.39 -13.70 -9.13
CA GLY A 2 -1.70 -13.54 -7.84
C GLY A 2 -0.21 -13.16 -7.95
N ASP A 3 0.44 -13.55 -9.05
CA ASP A 3 1.91 -13.51 -9.15
C ASP A 3 2.48 -12.11 -9.40
N GLU A 4 1.82 -11.28 -10.20
CA GLU A 4 2.36 -9.98 -10.63
C GLU A 4 2.45 -8.95 -9.49
N ALA A 5 1.41 -8.86 -8.65
CA ALA A 5 1.42 -7.90 -7.54
C ALA A 5 2.36 -8.32 -6.41
N THR A 6 2.62 -9.62 -6.22
CA THR A 6 3.70 -10.09 -5.35
C THR A 6 5.06 -9.63 -5.86
N VAL A 7 5.35 -9.85 -7.15
CA VAL A 7 6.62 -9.45 -7.77
C VAL A 7 6.85 -7.95 -7.64
N MET A 8 5.81 -7.14 -7.87
CA MET A 8 5.89 -5.68 -7.74
C MET A 8 6.16 -5.23 -6.30
N MET A 9 5.50 -5.82 -5.31
CA MET A 9 5.78 -5.49 -3.91
C MET A 9 7.19 -5.87 -3.54
N LYS A 10 7.63 -7.09 -3.86
CA LYS A 10 8.98 -7.55 -3.56
C LYS A 10 10.02 -6.61 -4.19
N ALA A 11 9.84 -6.22 -5.45
CA ALA A 11 10.72 -5.27 -6.12
C ALA A 11 10.76 -3.90 -5.42
N PHE A 12 9.62 -3.42 -4.91
CA PHE A 12 9.58 -2.19 -4.11
C PHE A 12 10.32 -2.34 -2.78
N LEU A 13 10.12 -3.44 -2.05
CA LEU A 13 10.81 -3.70 -0.79
C LEU A 13 12.33 -3.83 -1.00
N ASP A 14 12.75 -4.62 -1.99
CA ASP A 14 14.15 -4.84 -2.36
C ASP A 14 14.83 -3.51 -2.75
N LYS A 15 14.17 -2.68 -3.59
CA LYS A 15 14.74 -1.40 -4.04
C LYS A 15 14.98 -0.41 -2.90
N ASN A 16 14.19 -0.53 -1.84
CA ASN A 16 14.26 0.36 -0.68
C ASN A 16 14.95 -0.31 0.53
N GLU A 17 15.60 -1.46 0.32
CA GLU A 17 16.36 -2.20 1.34
C GLU A 17 15.55 -2.49 2.62
N ILE A 18 14.24 -2.67 2.49
CA ILE A 18 13.35 -2.90 3.63
C ILE A 18 13.53 -4.35 4.08
N ALA A 19 13.99 -4.56 5.31
CA ALA A 19 14.11 -5.90 5.86
C ALA A 19 12.73 -6.51 6.11
N TYR A 20 12.50 -7.73 5.62
CA TYR A 20 11.20 -8.37 5.71
C TYR A 20 11.27 -9.90 5.92
N ASP A 21 12.46 -10.44 6.20
CA ASP A 21 12.75 -11.87 6.35
C ASP A 21 11.89 -12.61 7.40
N SER A 22 11.27 -11.86 8.33
CA SER A 22 10.36 -12.38 9.35
C SER A 22 8.88 -12.41 8.93
N GLY A 23 8.58 -12.06 7.67
CA GLY A 23 7.22 -11.91 7.17
C GLY A 23 6.60 -10.53 7.45
N VAL A 24 7.35 -9.60 8.05
CA VAL A 24 6.90 -8.22 8.28
C VAL A 24 8.01 -7.23 7.95
N GLY A 25 7.71 -6.27 7.08
CA GLY A 25 8.55 -5.09 6.82
C GLY A 25 7.87 -3.82 7.31
N LYS A 26 8.61 -2.87 7.87
CA LYS A 26 8.03 -1.64 8.44
C LYS A 26 8.99 -0.47 8.28
N GLU A 27 8.53 0.61 7.66
CA GLU A 27 9.33 1.83 7.44
C GLU A 27 8.43 3.07 7.27
N LYS A 28 8.99 4.27 7.44
CA LYS A 28 8.32 5.55 7.18
C LYS A 28 8.37 5.93 5.71
N PHE A 29 7.24 6.38 5.20
CA PHE A 29 7.08 6.85 3.83
C PHE A 29 6.32 8.17 3.78
N SER A 30 6.50 8.90 2.69
CA SER A 30 5.54 9.90 2.24
C SER A 30 4.34 9.19 1.64
N VAL A 31 3.15 9.44 2.18
CA VAL A 31 1.89 8.80 1.79
C VAL A 31 0.90 9.86 1.33
N ASN A 32 0.35 9.66 0.14
CA ASN A 32 -0.76 10.45 -0.40
C ASN A 32 -2.00 9.56 -0.58
N TYR A 33 -3.12 9.97 0.01
CA TYR A 33 -4.40 9.28 -0.11
C TYR A 33 -5.38 10.10 -0.95
N TYR A 34 -5.95 9.46 -1.96
CA TYR A 34 -6.88 10.07 -2.91
C TYR A 34 -8.22 9.35 -2.91
N ILE A 35 -9.32 10.09 -3.03
CA ILE A 35 -10.66 9.56 -3.31
C ILE A 35 -11.17 10.24 -4.58
N ASN A 36 -11.61 9.46 -5.56
CA ASN A 36 -12.08 9.97 -6.85
C ASN A 36 -11.08 10.95 -7.53
N HIS A 37 -9.78 10.69 -7.38
CA HIS A 37 -8.65 11.52 -7.84
C HIS A 37 -8.36 12.80 -7.05
N ASP A 38 -9.20 13.16 -6.09
CA ASP A 38 -8.95 14.30 -5.21
C ASP A 38 -8.02 13.89 -4.07
N LEU A 39 -6.98 14.70 -3.80
CA LEU A 39 -6.09 14.49 -2.66
C LEU A 39 -6.85 14.78 -1.37
N VAL A 40 -7.04 13.74 -0.57
CA VAL A 40 -7.73 13.84 0.74
C VAL A 40 -6.71 14.09 1.83
N GLU A 41 -5.58 13.38 1.79
CA GLU A 41 -4.59 13.44 2.86
C GLU A 41 -3.17 13.23 2.35
N SER A 42 -2.22 13.94 2.96
CA SER A 42 -0.78 13.83 2.68
C SER A 42 -0.03 13.83 4.00
N MET A 43 0.74 12.79 4.27
CA MET A 43 1.41 12.61 5.55
C MET A 43 2.71 11.83 5.41
N ILE A 44 3.58 11.93 6.43
CA ILE A 44 4.62 10.93 6.65
C ILE A 44 4.03 9.89 7.60
N ALA A 45 3.94 8.65 7.14
CA ALA A 45 3.29 7.57 7.88
C ALA A 45 4.17 6.32 7.92
N THR A 46 3.97 5.53 8.95
CA THR A 46 4.63 4.24 9.10
C THR A 46 3.82 3.18 8.38
N VAL A 47 4.35 2.70 7.27
CA VAL A 47 3.72 1.64 6.48
C VAL A 47 4.25 0.29 6.95
N THR A 48 3.33 -0.61 7.28
CA THR A 48 3.65 -1.99 7.67
C THR A 48 3.18 -2.93 6.57
N PHE A 49 4.11 -3.75 6.07
CA PHE A 49 3.89 -4.75 5.03
C PHE A 49 3.89 -6.13 5.69
N TYR A 50 2.77 -6.82 5.68
CA TYR A 50 2.63 -8.20 6.16
C TYR A 50 2.67 -9.17 4.98
N MET A 51 3.56 -10.16 5.06
CA MET A 51 3.66 -11.25 4.09
C MET A 51 3.51 -12.57 4.83
N ASN A 52 2.52 -13.37 4.43
CA ASN A 52 2.33 -14.71 4.97
C ASN A 52 3.18 -15.76 4.24
N ASN A 53 3.79 -15.41 3.11
CA ASN A 53 4.64 -16.29 2.32
C ASN A 53 5.57 -15.40 1.45
N PRO A 54 6.85 -15.75 1.20
CA PRO A 54 7.67 -15.07 0.19
C PRO A 54 7.00 -14.97 -1.20
N GLU A 55 5.96 -15.76 -1.46
CA GLU A 55 5.18 -15.74 -2.70
C GLU A 55 3.91 -14.86 -2.66
N PHE A 56 3.49 -14.31 -1.51
CA PHE A 56 2.25 -13.52 -1.39
C PHE A 56 2.29 -12.44 -0.30
N VAL A 57 1.94 -11.21 -0.68
CA VAL A 57 1.66 -10.10 0.24
C VAL A 57 0.25 -10.28 0.79
N ASP A 58 0.12 -10.34 2.11
CA ASP A 58 -1.17 -10.59 2.74
C ASP A 58 -1.94 -9.28 2.94
N THR A 59 -1.31 -8.31 3.59
CA THR A 59 -1.93 -7.03 3.94
C THR A 59 -0.88 -5.92 4.09
N ILE A 60 -1.23 -4.70 3.68
CA ILE A 60 -0.48 -3.48 3.98
C ILE A 60 -1.35 -2.65 4.92
N THR A 61 -0.77 -2.19 6.03
CA THR A 61 -1.46 -1.27 6.96
C THR A 61 -0.69 0.03 7.09
N ILE A 62 -1.41 1.13 7.19
CA ILE A 62 -0.84 2.46 7.37
C ILE A 62 -1.45 3.00 8.66
N GLY A 63 -0.74 2.86 9.77
CA GLY A 63 -1.30 3.08 11.12
C GLY A 63 -1.93 4.47 11.29
N GLU A 64 -1.32 5.48 10.67
CA GLU A 64 -1.76 6.86 10.69
C GLU A 64 -3.02 7.11 9.83
N LEU A 65 -3.27 6.28 8.81
CA LEU A 65 -4.54 6.25 8.08
C LEU A 65 -5.56 5.29 8.74
N ASP A 66 -5.12 4.38 9.61
CA ASP A 66 -5.95 3.37 10.28
C ASP A 66 -6.82 3.94 11.41
N SER A 67 -7.40 5.12 11.17
CA SER A 67 -8.41 5.73 12.02
C SER A 67 -9.78 5.09 11.78
N HIS A 68 -10.72 5.35 12.70
CA HIS A 68 -12.15 5.02 12.55
C HIS A 68 -12.77 5.51 11.22
N GLN A 69 -12.08 6.36 10.46
CA GLN A 69 -12.53 6.89 9.18
C GLN A 69 -12.21 5.93 8.03
N TYR A 70 -10.95 5.48 7.91
CA TYR A 70 -10.48 4.79 6.70
C TYR A 70 -10.28 3.27 6.83
N HIS A 71 -10.08 2.70 8.03
CA HIS A 71 -9.88 1.26 8.27
C HIS A 71 -8.97 0.57 7.23
N THR A 72 -7.70 0.96 7.22
CA THR A 72 -6.72 0.62 6.19
C THR A 72 -6.04 -0.73 6.43
N GLY A 73 -6.80 -1.81 6.24
CA GLY A 73 -6.24 -3.10 5.85
C GLY A 73 -6.27 -3.24 4.32
N PHE A 74 -5.18 -2.89 3.65
CA PHE A 74 -5.09 -3.04 2.20
C PHE A 74 -4.69 -4.48 1.87
N SER A 75 -5.65 -5.28 1.42
CA SER A 75 -5.44 -6.65 0.98
C SER A 75 -5.48 -6.74 -0.54
N GLN A 76 -4.46 -7.38 -1.10
CA GLN A 76 -4.31 -7.63 -2.55
C GLN A 76 -5.47 -8.44 -3.13
N ARG A 77 -6.24 -9.15 -2.30
CA ARG A 77 -7.45 -9.86 -2.73
C ARG A 77 -8.54 -8.93 -3.29
N TYR A 78 -8.54 -7.67 -2.87
CA TYR A 78 -9.58 -6.70 -3.21
C TYR A 78 -9.04 -5.45 -3.91
N GLN A 79 -7.71 -5.35 -4.09
CA GLN A 79 -7.03 -4.15 -4.57
C GLN A 79 -5.95 -4.52 -5.60
N GLU A 80 -5.70 -3.60 -6.51
CA GLU A 80 -4.63 -3.71 -7.50
C GLU A 80 -3.41 -2.92 -7.03
N TYR A 81 -2.24 -3.52 -7.13
CA TYR A 81 -0.98 -2.91 -6.71
C TYR A 81 -0.12 -2.61 -7.93
N LYS A 82 0.53 -1.44 -7.91
CA LYS A 82 1.43 -1.02 -8.99
C LYS A 82 2.69 -0.41 -8.42
N PHE A 83 3.84 -0.92 -8.86
CA PHE A 83 5.13 -0.31 -8.59
C PHE A 83 5.63 0.45 -9.82
N ASP A 84 5.87 1.76 -9.67
CA ASP A 84 6.59 2.56 -10.66
C ASP A 84 8.07 2.61 -10.28
N GLU A 85 8.87 1.79 -10.96
CA GLU A 85 10.31 1.71 -10.70
C GLU A 85 11.05 3.01 -11.00
N MET A 86 10.61 3.79 -12.00
CA MET A 86 11.28 5.04 -12.36
C MET A 86 11.08 6.12 -11.30
N GLN A 87 9.86 6.21 -10.75
CA GLN A 87 9.53 7.16 -9.69
C GLN A 87 9.80 6.62 -8.28
N ASN A 88 10.16 5.35 -8.15
CA ASN A 88 10.24 4.61 -6.89
C ASN A 88 8.99 4.80 -6.01
N SER A 89 7.82 4.62 -6.62
CA SER A 89 6.54 4.82 -5.93
C SER A 89 5.65 3.59 -6.04
N PHE A 90 5.04 3.21 -4.92
CA PHE A 90 4.10 2.10 -4.84
C PHE A 90 2.67 2.63 -4.73
N THR A 91 1.78 2.18 -5.60
CA THR A 91 0.38 2.61 -5.63
C THR A 91 -0.55 1.45 -5.32
N ILE A 92 -1.50 1.69 -4.42
CA ILE A 92 -2.59 0.77 -4.09
C ILE A 92 -3.88 1.35 -4.67
N HIS A 93 -4.50 0.64 -5.60
CA HIS A 93 -5.76 0.97 -6.23
C HIS A 93 -6.90 0.16 -5.61
N GLY A 94 -7.87 0.84 -5.00
CA GLY A 94 -9.03 0.20 -4.39
C GLY A 94 -10.32 0.51 -5.14
N ALA A 95 -11.03 -0.54 -5.57
CA ALA A 95 -12.36 -0.41 -6.14
C ALA A 95 -13.39 -0.29 -5.00
N SER A 96 -13.87 0.93 -4.76
CA SER A 96 -14.98 1.25 -3.86
C SER A 96 -14.70 1.03 -2.36
N SER A 97 -15.05 2.02 -1.54
CA SER A 97 -15.25 1.85 -0.10
C SER A 97 -16.74 2.07 0.20
N GLN A 98 -17.34 1.21 1.04
CA GLN A 98 -18.75 1.36 1.46
C GLN A 98 -18.99 2.70 2.19
N LYS A 99 -17.96 3.28 2.82
CA LYS A 99 -18.05 4.57 3.51
C LYS A 99 -18.01 5.78 2.59
N HIS A 100 -17.42 5.65 1.40
CA HIS A 100 -17.27 6.75 0.44
C HIS A 100 -18.21 6.61 -0.76
N ASN A 101 -19.43 6.07 -0.56
CA ASN A 101 -20.44 5.93 -1.62
C ASN A 101 -19.92 5.22 -2.88
N ASN A 102 -19.11 4.18 -2.71
CA ASN A 102 -18.46 3.43 -3.80
C ASN A 102 -17.46 4.23 -4.65
N MET A 103 -16.93 5.34 -4.16
CA MET A 103 -15.86 6.07 -4.86
C MET A 103 -14.56 5.24 -4.84
N PRO A 104 -13.83 5.17 -5.96
CA PRO A 104 -12.51 4.55 -6.01
C PRO A 104 -11.51 5.37 -5.21
N PHE A 105 -10.50 4.71 -4.65
CA PHE A 105 -9.42 5.38 -3.92
C PHE A 105 -8.05 4.92 -4.41
N ASN A 106 -7.04 5.77 -4.23
CA ASN A 106 -5.64 5.46 -4.46
C ASN A 106 -4.80 5.82 -3.24
N VAL A 107 -3.85 4.98 -2.89
CA VAL A 107 -2.80 5.30 -1.91
C VAL A 107 -1.48 5.27 -2.65
N VAL A 108 -0.71 6.36 -2.61
CA VAL A 108 0.63 6.43 -3.21
C VAL A 108 1.67 6.54 -2.11
N ILE A 109 2.63 5.62 -2.10
CA ILE A 109 3.68 5.48 -1.09
C ILE A 109 5.03 5.77 -1.76
N ARG A 110 5.82 6.66 -1.17
CA ARG A 110 7.16 7.04 -1.65
C ARG A 110 8.18 7.09 -0.51
N PRO A 111 9.43 6.64 -0.72
CA PRO A 111 10.51 6.81 0.25
C PRO A 111 10.73 8.29 0.59
N LEU A 112 11.32 8.54 1.76
CA LEU A 112 11.67 9.88 2.23
C LEU A 112 12.96 10.42 1.59
#